data_AF-A0A381WV91-F1
#
_entry.id   AF-A0A381WV91-F1
#
_cell.length_a   1.000
_cell.length_b   1.000
_cell.length_c   1.000
_cell.angle_alpha   90.00
_cell.angle_beta   90.00
_cell.angle_gamma   90.00
#
_symmetry.space_group_name_H-M   'P 1'
#
loop_
_entity.id
_entity.type
_entity.pdbx_description
1 polymer ?
#
loop_
_entity_poly.entity_id
_entity_poly.type
_entity_poly.pdbx_seq_one_letter_code
_entity_poly.pdbx_strand_id
1 'polypeptide(L)' 'ANRWLSDSRDSATDRRLDELDDSFGLYRCRTIMNCTSACPKGLNPARAISEIKKMLATRK' A
#
# COMPACT_ATOMS: atom_id res chain seq x y z
N ALA A 1 1.89 5.54 1.16
CA ALA A 1 0.47 5.56 1.57
C ALA A 1 0.17 4.75 2.83
N ASN A 2 0.61 3.48 2.93
CA ASN A 2 0.21 2.55 4.02
C ASN A 2 0.29 3.15 5.43
N ARG A 3 1.33 3.94 5.72
CA ARG A 3 1.53 4.61 7.02
C ARG A 3 0.27 5.36 7.51
N TRP A 4 -0.40 6.10 6.63
CA TRP A 4 -1.60 6.86 6.98
C TRP A 4 -2.85 6.01 6.92
N LEU A 5 -2.93 5.09 5.97
CA LEU A 5 -4.07 4.16 5.83
C LEU A 5 -4.22 3.22 7.04
N SER A 6 -3.12 2.89 7.72
CA SER A 6 -3.13 2.08 8.94
C SER A 6 -3.18 2.90 10.23
N ASP A 7 -3.18 4.23 10.15
CA ASP A 7 -3.20 5.12 11.33
C ASP A 7 -4.66 5.39 11.73
N SER A 8 -5.09 4.89 12.90
CA SER A 8 -6.47 5.05 13.39
C SER A 8 -6.88 6.51 13.65
N ARG A 9 -5.92 7.44 13.64
CA ARG A 9 -6.15 8.88 13.78
C ARG A 9 -6.44 9.57 12.45
N ASP A 10 -6.14 8.94 11.32
CA ASP A 10 -6.40 9.50 9.99
C ASP A 10 -7.86 9.25 9.59
N SER A 11 -8.60 10.31 9.29
CA SER A 11 -9.99 10.24 8.81
C SER A 11 -10.11 10.31 7.28
N ALA A 12 -8.98 10.41 6.57
CA ALA A 12 -8.94 10.61 5.12
C ALA A 12 -8.61 9.32 4.34
N THR A 13 -8.85 8.16 4.95
CA THR A 13 -8.59 6.84 4.35
C THR A 13 -9.16 6.72 2.96
N ASP A 14 -10.41 7.15 2.78
CA ASP A 14 -11.08 6.91 1.51
C ASP A 14 -10.47 7.69 0.35
N ARG A 15 -10.27 8.98 0.56
CA ARG A 15 -9.61 9.87 -0.41
C ARG A 15 -8.22 9.39 -0.78
N ARG A 16 -7.45 8.86 0.18
CA ARG A 16 -6.10 8.33 -0.06
C ARG A 16 -6.12 7.03 -0.86
N LEU A 17 -7.13 6.19 -0.66
CA LEU A 17 -7.29 4.97 -1.44
C LEU A 17 -7.66 5.30 -2.89
N ASP A 18 -8.50 6.32 -3.11
CA ASP A 18 -8.87 6.79 -4.46
C ASP A 18 -7.65 7.32 -5.23
N GLU A 19 -6.73 8.03 -4.55
CA GLU A 19 -5.45 8.48 -5.12
C GLU A 19 -4.54 7.31 -5.55
N LEU A 20 -4.76 6.11 -5.02
CA LEU A 20 -3.93 4.93 -5.25
C LEU A 20 -4.57 3.91 -6.18
N ASP A 21 -5.86 4.04 -6.45
CA ASP A 21 -6.61 3.19 -7.37
C ASP A 21 -6.38 3.61 -8.82
N ASP A 22 -5.10 3.66 -9.20
CA ASP A 22 -4.64 3.93 -10.57
C ASP A 22 -3.85 2.73 -11.12
N SER A 23 -4.01 2.50 -12.42
CA SER A 23 -3.39 1.39 -13.17
C SER A 23 -1.85 1.46 -13.16
N PHE A 24 -1.27 2.65 -13.03
CA PHE A 24 0.19 2.83 -13.06
C PHE A 24 0.84 2.78 -11.68
N GLY A 25 0.07 2.88 -10.60
CA GLY A 25 0.52 2.85 -9.21
C GLY A 25 0.65 1.43 -8.65
N LEU A 26 -0.23 1.08 -7.70
CA LEU A 26 -0.15 -0.17 -6.92
C LEU A 26 -0.17 -1.43 -7.79
N TYR A 27 -0.93 -1.42 -8.89
CA TYR A 27 -1.11 -2.58 -9.75
C TYR A 27 0.14 -2.94 -10.58
N ARG A 28 1.14 -2.06 -10.68
CA ARG A 28 2.44 -2.39 -11.30
C ARG A 28 3.37 -3.22 -10.42
N CYS A 29 3.07 -3.36 -9.13
CA CYS A 29 3.83 -4.25 -8.26
C CYS A 29 3.60 -5.71 -8.70
N ARG A 30 4.68 -6.34 -9.22
CA ARG A 30 4.74 -7.75 -9.66
C ARG A 30 5.20 -8.72 -8.57
N THR A 31 5.23 -8.29 -7.30
CA THR A 31 5.61 -9.16 -6.17
C THR A 31 7.01 -9.77 -6.29
N ILE A 32 7.96 -9.02 -6.87
CA ILE A 32 9.37 -9.45 -7.04
C ILE A 32 10.14 -9.39 -5.71
N MET A 33 9.62 -8.68 -4.70
CA MET A 33 10.16 -8.58 -3.34
C MET A 33 11.51 -7.86 -3.17
N ASN A 34 12.14 -7.36 -4.25
CA ASN A 34 13.39 -6.59 -4.18
C ASN A 34 13.34 -5.41 -3.20
N CYS A 35 12.19 -4.74 -3.08
CA CYS A 35 12.03 -3.61 -2.16
C CYS A 35 12.17 -4.01 -0.67
N THR A 36 11.75 -5.22 -0.31
CA THR A 36 11.90 -5.75 1.06
C THR A 36 13.33 -6.19 1.31
N SER A 37 13.95 -6.92 0.37
CA SER A 37 15.33 -7.40 0.50
C SER A 37 16.35 -6.27 0.53
N ALA A 38 16.15 -5.21 -0.24
CA ALA A 38 17.10 -4.10 -0.35
C ALA A 38 16.92 -3.05 0.77
N CYS A 39 15.90 -3.15 1.62
CA CYS A 39 15.60 -2.08 2.58
C CYS A 39 16.67 -2.04 3.71
N PRO A 40 17.47 -0.97 3.82
CA PRO A 40 18.52 -0.87 4.84
C PRO A 40 17.97 -0.66 6.26
N LYS A 41 16.66 -0.46 6.38
CA LYS A 41 15.94 -0.28 7.65
C LYS A 41 15.19 -1.53 8.08
N GLY A 42 15.28 -2.64 7.34
CA GLY A 42 14.56 -3.88 7.66
C GLY A 42 13.04 -3.74 7.56
N LEU A 43 12.54 -2.73 6.84
CA LEU A 43 11.11 -2.57 6.61
C LEU A 43 10.64 -3.56 5.54
N ASN A 44 9.33 -3.80 5.51
CA ASN A 44 8.70 -4.65 4.50
C ASN A 44 7.72 -3.86 3.61
N PRO A 45 8.20 -3.10 2.62
CA PRO A 45 7.34 -2.36 1.69
C PRO A 45 6.41 -3.26 0.89
N ALA A 46 6.85 -4.48 0.54
CA ALA A 46 6.01 -5.42 -0.22
C ALA A 46 4.76 -5.83 0.56
N ARG A 47 4.90 -6.09 1.88
CA ARG A 47 3.75 -6.34 2.76
C ARG A 47 2.81 -5.15 2.81
N ALA A 48 3.36 -3.94 2.96
CA ALA A 48 2.57 -2.71 2.97
C ALA A 48 1.79 -2.51 1.64
N ILE A 49 2.39 -2.79 0.49
CA ILE A 49 1.70 -2.74 -0.81
C ILE A 49 0.56 -3.76 -0.86
N SER A 50 0.78 -4.97 -0.36
CA SER A 50 -0.24 -6.03 -0.31
C SER A 50 -1.42 -5.66 0.58
N GLU A 51 -1.17 -5.05 1.74
CA GLU A 51 -2.21 -4.55 2.65
C GLU A 51 -3.11 -3.51 1.97
N ILE A 52 -2.52 -2.55 1.24
CA ILE A 52 -3.31 -1.54 0.52
C ILE A 52 -4.13 -2.20 -0.60
N LYS A 53 -3.56 -3.13 -1.37
CA LYS A 53 -4.30 -3.88 -2.41
C LYS A 53 -5.48 -4.63 -1.80
N LYS A 54 -5.31 -5.22 -0.62
CA LYS A 54 -6.39 -5.88 0.12
C LYS A 54 -7.47 -4.88 0.51
N MET A 55 -7.11 -3.72 1.06
CA MET A 55 -8.06 -2.67 1.41
C MET A 55 -8.90 -2.24 0.19
N LEU A 56 -8.26 -2.00 -0.96
CA LEU A 56 -8.93 -1.69 -2.22
C LEU A 56 -9.87 -2.81 -2.67
N ALA A 57 -9.42 -4.07 -2.63
CA ALA A 57 -10.25 -5.21 -3.02
C ALA A 57 -11.44 -5.49 -2.08
N THR A 58 -11.35 -5.08 -0.82
CA THR A 58 -12.42 -5.24 0.18
C THR A 58 -13.37 -4.05 0.28
N ARG A 59 -13.08 -2.94 -0.41
CA ARG A 59 -14.04 -1.84 -0.54
C ARG A 59 -15.22 -2.32 -1.39
N LYS A 60 -16.43 -2.19 -0.84
CA LYS A 60 -17.69 -2.38 -1.56
C LYS A 60 -18.18 -1.05 -2.11
#